data_AF-A0A1Q7X9I5-F1
#
_entry.id   AF-A0A1Q7X9I5-F1
#
_cell.length_a   1.000
_cell.length_b   1.000
_cell.length_c   1.000
_cell.angle_alpha   90.00
_cell.angle_beta   90.00
_cell.angle_gamma   90.00
#
_symmetry.space_group_name_H-M   'P 1'
#
loop_
_entity.id
_entity.type
_entity.pdbx_description
1 polymer ?
#
loop_
_entity_poly.entity_id
_entity_poly.type
_entity_poly.pdbx_seq_one_letter_code
_entity_poly.pdbx_strand_id
1 'polypeptide(L)'
;MNPVNTRDEVEKAAKKATESLYGTEIQDFKIRELFALPEKGPQDSWDVQVTFLLNKLKHTVDLVIQQKDGHITNARLIDTMVPL
;
A
#
# COMPACT_ATOMS: atom_id res chain seq x y z
N MET A 1 15.73 7.72 -0.77
CA MET A 1 14.56 7.09 -0.15
C MET A 1 15.07 6.17 0.97
N ASN A 2 14.24 5.85 1.96
CA ASN A 2 14.68 5.15 3.17
C ASN A 2 14.21 3.69 3.13
N PRO A 3 14.98 2.76 3.73
CA PRO A 3 14.52 1.39 3.92
C PRO A 3 13.18 1.33 4.65
N VAL A 4 12.38 0.32 4.31
CA VAL A 4 11.03 0.08 4.84
C VAL A 4 11.06 -1.28 5.54
N ASN A 5 11.32 -1.29 6.83
CA ASN A 5 11.51 -2.51 7.63
C ASN A 5 10.35 -2.80 8.58
N THR A 6 9.55 -1.79 8.88
CA THR A 6 8.47 -1.86 9.86
C THR A 6 7.12 -1.64 9.20
N ARG A 7 6.06 -2.14 9.84
CA ARG A 7 4.68 -1.90 9.39
C ARG A 7 4.37 -0.41 9.25
N ASP A 8 4.86 0.43 10.15
CA ASP A 8 4.64 1.88 10.11
C ASP A 8 5.32 2.55 8.91
N GLU A 9 6.51 2.08 8.54
CA GLU A 9 7.20 2.55 7.33
C GLU A 9 6.47 2.07 6.07
N VAL A 10 5.95 0.84 6.08
CA VAL A 10 5.10 0.33 4.99
C VAL A 10 3.85 1.18 4.84
N GLU A 11 3.17 1.50 5.94
CA GLU A 11 1.97 2.33 5.93
C GLU A 11 2.25 3.72 5.37
N LYS A 12 3.34 4.36 5.78
CA LYS A 12 3.76 5.66 5.25
C LYS A 12 4.09 5.60 3.76
N ALA A 13 4.81 4.58 3.32
CA ALA A 13 5.18 4.40 1.91
C ALA A 13 3.93 4.13 1.05
N ALA A 14 3.06 3.23 1.49
CA ALA A 14 1.82 2.86 0.82
C ALA A 14 0.85 4.05 0.74
N LYS A 15 0.71 4.82 1.84
CA LYS A 15 -0.13 6.02 1.86
C LYS A 15 0.39 7.06 0.88
N LYS A 16 1.69 7.36 0.91
CA LYS A 16 2.31 8.30 -0.03
C LYS A 16 2.14 7.89 -1.48
N ALA A 17 2.30 6.60 -1.78
CA ALA A 17 2.07 6.05 -3.12
C ALA A 17 0.61 6.22 -3.55
N THR A 18 -0.32 5.92 -2.65
CA THR A 18 -1.75 6.07 -2.88
C THR A 18 -2.13 7.53 -3.12
N GLU A 19 -1.65 8.46 -2.30
CA GLU A 19 -1.88 9.90 -2.48
C GLU A 19 -1.32 10.42 -3.81
N SER A 20 -0.19 9.87 -4.26
CA SER A 20 0.42 10.23 -5.55
C SER A 20 -0.41 9.73 -6.74
N LEU A 21 -1.10 8.60 -6.61
CA LEU A 21 -1.91 8.00 -7.67
C LEU A 21 -3.35 8.52 -7.70
N TYR A 22 -3.94 8.80 -6.54
CA TYR A 22 -5.37 9.09 -6.39
C TYR A 22 -5.67 10.50 -5.86
N GLY A 23 -4.64 11.26 -5.48
CA GLY A 23 -4.76 12.57 -4.85
C GLY A 23 -4.73 12.52 -3.33
N THR A 24 -4.56 13.67 -2.69
CA THR A 24 -4.41 13.80 -1.23
C THR A 24 -5.73 13.79 -0.46
N GLU A 25 -6.87 13.71 -1.16
CA GLU A 25 -8.23 13.73 -0.60
C GLU A 25 -8.68 12.34 -0.09
N ILE A 26 -7.78 11.35 -0.07
CA ILE A 26 -8.09 10.00 0.42
C ILE A 26 -8.37 10.02 1.93
N GLN A 27 -9.37 9.24 2.35
CA GLN A 27 -9.79 9.13 3.76
C GLN A 27 -9.77 7.67 4.20
N ASP A 28 -9.81 7.42 5.52
CA ASP A 28 -9.86 6.08 6.12
C ASP A 28 -8.84 5.08 5.54
N PHE A 29 -7.62 5.56 5.27
CA PHE A 29 -6.53 4.72 4.76
C PHE A 29 -6.18 3.63 5.78
N LYS A 30 -6.18 2.37 5.33
CA LYS A 30 -5.91 1.19 6.17
C LYS A 30 -5.13 0.14 5.38
N ILE A 31 -4.11 -0.45 6.00
CA ILE A 31 -3.53 -1.71 5.52
C ILE A 31 -4.50 -2.85 5.85
N ARG A 32 -4.93 -3.59 4.83
CA ARG A 32 -5.79 -4.78 4.95
C ARG A 32 -4.96 -6.04 5.08
N GLU A 33 -3.92 -6.18 4.26
CA GLU A 33 -3.02 -7.34 4.25
C GLU A 33 -1.58 -6.86 4.08
N LEU A 34 -0.64 -7.60 4.68
CA LEU A 34 0.78 -7.28 4.64
C LEU A 34 1.59 -8.58 4.69
N PHE A 35 2.33 -8.87 3.63
CA PHE A 35 3.19 -10.04 3.52
C PHE A 35 4.62 -9.64 3.15
N ALA A 36 5.59 -10.40 3.65
CA ALA A 36 6.98 -10.28 3.24
C ALA A 36 7.20 -11.07 1.94
N LEU A 37 7.94 -10.49 1.00
CA LEU A 37 8.36 -11.15 -0.24
C LEU A 37 9.89 -11.27 -0.27
N PRO A 38 10.45 -12.45 -0.60
CA PRO A 38 9.78 -13.74 -0.57
C PRO A 38 9.34 -14.10 0.86
N GLU A 39 8.30 -14.95 1.01
CA GLU A 39 7.81 -15.38 2.34
C GLU A 39 8.85 -16.18 3.15
N LYS A 40 9.81 -16.80 2.45
CA LYS A 40 10.90 -17.58 3.05
C LYS A 40 12.24 -17.08 2.54
N GLY A 41 13.17 -16.86 3.46
CA GLY A 41 14.49 -16.35 3.17
C GLY A 41 14.62 -14.85 3.47
N PRO A 42 15.69 -14.19 3.02
CA PRO A 42 15.86 -12.76 3.17
C PRO A 42 14.75 -12.04 2.40
N GLN A 43 13.97 -11.26 3.14
CA GLN A 43 12.96 -10.39 2.56
C GLN A 43 13.62 -9.33 1.66
N ASP A 44 13.00 -9.05 0.52
CA ASP A 44 13.38 -8.00 -0.42
C ASP A 44 12.30 -6.92 -0.59
N SER A 45 11.04 -7.27 -0.33
CA SER A 45 9.88 -6.41 -0.57
C SER A 45 8.73 -6.72 0.38
N TRP A 46 7.74 -5.85 0.37
CA TRP A 46 6.44 -6.03 1.00
C TRP A 46 5.37 -6.15 -0.07
N ASP A 47 4.50 -7.13 0.06
CA ASP A 47 3.20 -7.18 -0.61
C ASP A 47 2.17 -6.56 0.33
N VAL A 48 1.47 -5.52 -0.12
CA VAL A 48 0.61 -4.69 0.72
C VAL A 48 -0.71 -4.45 0.03
N GLN A 49 -1.79 -4.92 0.65
CA GLN A 49 -3.12 -4.53 0.25
C GLN A 49 -3.62 -3.41 1.16
N VAL A 50 -4.08 -2.31 0.56
CA VAL A 50 -4.61 -1.15 1.27
C VAL A 50 -6.03 -0.85 0.84
N THR A 51 -6.79 -0.25 1.74
CA THR A 51 -8.11 0.31 1.45
C THR A 51 -8.17 1.77 1.86
N PHE A 52 -8.91 2.57 1.10
CA PHE A 52 -9.17 3.98 1.41
C PHE A 52 -10.50 4.41 0.79
N LEU A 53 -11.05 5.51 1.28
CA LEU A 53 -12.21 6.18 0.71
C LEU A 53 -11.76 7.31 -0.21
N LEU A 54 -12.39 7.41 -1.37
CA LEU A 54 -12.30 8.54 -2.28
C LEU A 54 -13.66 8.74 -2.94
N ASN A 55 -14.20 9.96 -2.91
CA ASN A 55 -15.51 10.27 -3.50
C ASN A 55 -16.65 9.34 -3.02
N LYS A 56 -16.64 8.99 -1.71
CA LYS A 56 -17.58 8.06 -1.08
C LYS A 56 -17.52 6.61 -1.59
N LEU A 57 -16.53 6.27 -2.40
CA LEU A 57 -16.25 4.90 -2.82
C LEU A 57 -15.08 4.35 -2.03
N LYS A 58 -15.16 3.07 -1.67
CA LYS A 58 -14.05 2.34 -1.07
C LYS A 58 -13.24 1.70 -2.18
N HIS A 59 -11.96 2.02 -2.23
CA HIS A 59 -10.99 1.41 -3.14
C HIS A 59 -10.15 0.39 -2.39
N THR A 60 -9.82 -0.70 -3.06
CA THR A 60 -8.82 -1.69 -2.60
C THR A 60 -7.68 -1.71 -3.61
N VAL A 61 -6.47 -1.44 -3.16
CA VAL A 61 -5.27 -1.36 -4.00
C VAL A 61 -4.21 -2.28 -3.44
N ASP A 62 -3.53 -2.96 -4.35
CA ASP A 62 -2.41 -3.86 -4.09
C ASP A 62 -1.11 -3.18 -4.50
N LEU A 63 -0.10 -3.22 -3.65
CA LEU A 63 1.18 -2.55 -3.81
C LEU A 63 2.33 -3.52 -3.51
N VAL A 64 3.38 -3.48 -4.33
CA VAL A 64 4.66 -4.11 -3.98
C VAL A 64 5.68 -3.01 -3.68
N ILE A 65 6.26 -3.05 -2.48
CA ILE A 65 7.17 -2.02 -1.95
C ILE A 65 8.53 -2.65 -1.66
N GLN A 66 9.59 -2.22 -2.33
CA GLN A 66 10.94 -2.71 -2.06
C GLN A 66 11.39 -2.32 -0.64
N GLN A 67 11.90 -3.29 0.13
CA GLN A 67 12.36 -3.07 1.50
C GLN A 67 13.57 -2.13 1.56
N LYS A 68 14.48 -2.22 0.57
CA LYS A 68 15.75 -1.47 0.58
C LYS A 68 15.57 0.05 0.53
N ASP A 69 14.52 0.54 -0.13
CA ASP A 69 14.37 1.96 -0.43
C ASP A 69 12.91 2.44 -0.52
N GLY A 70 11.92 1.57 -0.29
CA GLY A 70 10.51 1.92 -0.37
C GLY A 70 9.99 2.17 -1.79
N HIS A 71 10.74 1.79 -2.83
CA HIS A 71 10.31 1.97 -4.20
C HIS A 71 9.12 1.06 -4.52
N ILE A 72 8.08 1.64 -5.12
CA ILE A 72 6.87 0.91 -5.54
C ILE A 72 7.13 0.25 -6.88
N THR A 73 7.16 -1.08 -6.92
CA THR A 73 7.41 -1.86 -8.15
C THR A 73 6.14 -2.39 -8.78
N ASN A 74 5.03 -2.43 -8.03
CA ASN A 74 3.70 -2.73 -8.55
C ASN A 74 2.66 -1.88 -7.81
N ALA A 75 1.65 -1.44 -8.55
CA ALA A 75 0.46 -0.79 -8.01
C ALA A 75 -0.75 -1.18 -8.85
N ARG A 76 -1.72 -1.85 -8.24
CA ARG A 76 -2.89 -2.41 -8.94
C ARG A 76 -4.17 -2.12 -8.17
N LEU A 77 -5.16 -1.51 -8.83
CA LEU A 77 -6.52 -1.47 -8.32
C LEU A 77 -7.13 -2.88 -8.35
N ILE A 78 -7.61 -3.35 -7.21
CA ILE A 78 -8.27 -4.65 -7.07
C ILE A 78 -9.78 -4.49 -7.15
N ASP A 79 -10.34 -3.52 -6.45
CA ASP A 79 -11.79 -3.33 -6.36
C ASP A 79 -12.17 -1.88 -6.07
N THR A 80 -13.40 -1.52 -6.43
CA THR A 80 -14.07 -0.27 -6.06
C THR A 80 -15.54 -0.54 -5.75
N MET A 81 -15.96 -0.25 -4.53
CA MET A 81 -17.31 -0.56 -4.05
C MET A 81 -17.95 0.63 -3.33
N VAL A 82 -19.28 0.66 -3.31
CA VAL A 82 -20.05 1.56 -2.43
C VAL A 82 -19.97 0.98 -1.01
N PRO A 83 -19.49 1.74 0.00
CA PRO A 83 -19.51 1.31 1.40
C PRO A 83 -20.96 1.07 1.86
N LEU A 84 -21.18 0.01 2.64
CA LEU A 84 -22.47 -0.29 3.27
C LEU A 84 -22.74 0.64 4.46
#